data_AF-A0A4U1JIM9-F1
#
_entry.id   AF-A0A4U1JIM9-F1
#
_cell.length_a   1.000
_cell.length_b   1.000
_cell.length_c   1.000
_cell.angle_alpha   90.00
_cell.angle_beta   90.00
_cell.angle_gamma   90.00
#
_symmetry.space_group_name_H-M   'P 1'
#
loop_
_entity.id
_entity.type
_entity.pdbx_description
1 polymer ?
#
loop_
_entity_poly.entity_id
_entity_poly.type
_entity_poly.pdbx_seq_one_letter_code
_entity_poly.pdbx_strand_id
1 'polypeptide(L)'
;MEQETGQQGHAPTSAQGGEFVSIAVDVAQTQAAVQRLLAAGLFSAGSRAHVLLDYLIVEAHRHGPVPVKAYAIALDVLGRSAEFDPGTDSIVRVELGRLRKLLDLYYAGQGAQDPIRLSIPRGQSRVEILAAPLLRPLPRHPGPIRANGVGRGGCLRSLWLWRWFWRRRGWRSRGWARWCIRPAW
;
A
#
# COMPACT_ATOMS: atom_id res chain seq x y z
N MET A 1 -50.73 -33.24 41.87
CA MET A 1 -51.36 -32.55 40.72
C MET A 1 -50.35 -31.52 40.23
N GLU A 2 -49.27 -31.87 39.51
CA GLU A 2 -49.24 -32.67 38.26
C GLU A 2 -50.36 -32.25 37.33
N GLN A 3 -50.07 -31.39 36.34
CA GLN A 3 -49.77 -31.74 34.93
C GLN A 3 -48.88 -30.59 34.35
N GLU A 4 -47.71 -30.77 33.70
CA GLU A 4 -47.41 -31.36 32.36
C GLU A 4 -48.23 -30.71 31.23
N THR A 5 -47.76 -30.29 30.04
CA THR A 5 -46.56 -30.47 29.21
C THR A 5 -46.63 -29.39 28.10
N GLY A 6 -45.51 -28.91 27.54
CA GLY A 6 -45.60 -27.87 26.49
C GLY A 6 -44.30 -27.48 25.81
N GLN A 7 -43.55 -28.48 25.35
CA GLN A 7 -42.33 -28.37 24.57
C GLN A 7 -42.59 -27.75 23.19
N GLN A 8 -41.97 -26.61 22.84
CA GLN A 8 -41.60 -26.28 21.44
C GLN A 8 -40.32 -25.43 21.43
N GLY A 9 -39.26 -26.01 20.88
CA GLY A 9 -37.98 -25.33 20.68
C GLY A 9 -38.03 -24.35 19.51
N HIS A 10 -37.18 -23.35 19.57
CA HIS A 10 -36.50 -22.79 18.40
C HIS A 10 -35.04 -22.58 18.78
N ALA A 11 -34.18 -23.35 18.12
CA ALA A 11 -32.74 -23.18 18.10
C ALA A 11 -32.38 -21.84 17.42
N PRO A 12 -31.13 -21.38 17.54
CA PRO A 12 -30.77 -19.98 17.39
C PRO A 12 -30.77 -19.56 15.92
N THR A 13 -31.52 -18.51 15.58
CA THR A 13 -31.27 -17.80 14.32
C THR A 13 -29.94 -17.08 14.47
N SER A 14 -28.93 -17.72 13.89
CA SER A 14 -27.62 -17.16 13.62
C SER A 14 -27.83 -15.97 12.68
N ALA A 15 -28.03 -14.78 13.25
CA ALA A 15 -27.83 -13.54 12.55
C ALA A 15 -26.32 -13.40 12.35
N GLN A 16 -25.89 -13.90 11.19
CA GLN A 16 -24.62 -13.71 10.51
C GLN A 16 -23.86 -12.49 11.02
N GLY A 17 -23.03 -12.71 12.05
CA GLY A 17 -21.84 -11.91 12.27
C GLY A 17 -20.95 -12.19 11.08
N GLY A 18 -21.06 -11.38 10.03
CA GLY A 18 -20.00 -11.25 9.06
C GLY A 18 -18.77 -10.83 9.85
N GLU A 19 -17.95 -11.81 10.22
CA GLU A 19 -16.63 -11.62 10.78
C GLU A 19 -15.87 -10.81 9.73
N PHE A 20 -15.90 -9.49 9.89
CA PHE A 20 -15.03 -8.60 9.15
C PHE A 20 -13.64 -8.98 9.58
N VAL A 21 -13.04 -9.92 8.85
CA VAL A 21 -11.61 -10.17 8.93
C VAL A 21 -10.99 -8.84 8.54
N SER A 22 -10.56 -8.07 9.52
CA SER A 22 -9.65 -6.97 9.32
C SER A 22 -8.34 -7.63 8.91
N ILE A 23 -8.23 -7.94 7.61
CA ILE A 23 -7.00 -8.47 7.05
C ILE A 23 -6.01 -7.31 7.19
N ALA A 24 -5.23 -7.33 8.27
CA ALA A 24 -4.10 -6.44 8.44
C ALA A 24 -3.21 -6.68 7.21
N VAL A 25 -3.20 -5.71 6.29
CA VAL A 25 -2.45 -5.85 5.06
C VAL A 25 -0.98 -5.92 5.44
N ASP A 26 -0.34 -7.04 5.15
CA ASP A 26 1.05 -7.24 5.52
C ASP A 26 1.99 -6.49 4.54
N VAL A 27 3.26 -6.43 4.94
CA VAL A 27 4.31 -5.77 4.14
C VAL A 27 4.50 -6.46 2.78
N ALA A 28 4.36 -7.78 2.70
CA ALA A 28 4.55 -8.54 1.46
C ALA A 28 3.42 -8.28 0.45
N GLN A 29 2.17 -8.22 0.89
CA GLN A 29 1.01 -7.85 0.08
C GLN A 29 1.15 -6.41 -0.44
N THR A 30 1.64 -5.51 0.40
CA THR A 30 1.91 -4.12 0.01
C THR A 30 3.02 -4.04 -1.04
N GLN A 31 4.13 -4.76 -0.84
CA GLN A 31 5.23 -4.84 -1.80
C GLN A 31 4.78 -5.42 -3.14
N ALA A 32 3.95 -6.46 -3.13
CA ALA A 32 3.37 -7.04 -4.34
C ALA A 32 2.51 -6.01 -5.11
N ALA A 33 1.78 -5.14 -4.40
CA ALA A 33 1.06 -4.02 -5.03
C ALA A 33 2.02 -3.03 -5.70
N VAL A 34 3.11 -2.65 -5.04
CA VAL A 34 4.14 -1.78 -5.64
C VAL A 34 4.75 -2.42 -6.89
N GLN A 35 5.05 -3.71 -6.87
CA GLN A 35 5.57 -4.41 -8.05
C GLN A 35 4.59 -4.40 -9.22
N ARG A 36 3.28 -4.52 -8.96
CA ARG A 36 2.24 -4.37 -10.00
C ARG A 36 2.23 -2.95 -10.59
N LEU A 37 2.36 -1.90 -9.76
CA LEU A 37 2.47 -0.51 -10.22
C LEU A 37 3.72 -0.27 -11.09
N LEU A 38 4.85 -0.90 -10.75
CA LEU A 38 6.08 -0.83 -11.55
C LEU A 38 5.92 -1.56 -12.88
N ALA A 39 5.37 -2.77 -12.87
CA ALA A 39 5.12 -3.58 -14.08
C ALA A 39 4.12 -2.91 -15.02
N ALA A 40 3.19 -2.12 -14.47
CA ALA A 40 2.25 -1.29 -15.20
C ALA A 40 2.86 -0.10 -15.93
N GLY A 41 4.12 0.25 -15.63
CA GLY A 41 4.78 1.42 -16.20
C GLY A 41 4.25 2.75 -15.65
N LEU A 42 3.56 2.77 -14.50
CA LEU A 42 3.11 4.02 -13.86
C LEU A 42 4.28 4.95 -13.53
N PHE A 43 5.39 4.35 -13.11
CA PHE A 43 6.66 4.99 -12.82
C PHE A 43 7.76 3.92 -12.84
N SER A 44 9.01 4.33 -13.05
CA SER A 44 10.16 3.42 -13.01
C SER A 44 10.66 3.22 -11.58
N ALA A 45 11.29 2.06 -11.34
CA ALA A 45 11.98 1.80 -10.09
C ALA A 45 13.09 2.84 -9.86
N GLY A 46 13.15 3.39 -8.65
CA GLY A 46 14.10 4.46 -8.28
C GLY A 46 13.71 5.87 -8.74
N SER A 47 12.60 6.02 -9.48
CA SER A 47 12.04 7.35 -9.74
C SER A 47 11.58 8.02 -8.44
N ARG A 48 11.46 9.36 -8.44
CA ARG A 48 11.00 10.11 -7.26
C ARG A 48 9.64 9.65 -6.76
N ALA A 49 8.71 9.34 -7.67
CA ALA A 49 7.39 8.82 -7.33
C ALA A 49 7.46 7.46 -6.63
N HIS A 50 8.33 6.55 -7.11
CA HIS A 50 8.55 5.25 -6.49
C HIS A 50 9.14 5.40 -5.08
N VAL A 51 10.20 6.20 -4.93
CA VAL A 51 10.86 6.41 -3.63
C VAL A 51 9.92 7.09 -2.63
N LEU A 52 9.11 8.05 -3.09
CA LEU A 52 8.10 8.69 -2.26
C LEU A 52 7.03 7.70 -1.79
N LEU A 53 6.50 6.88 -2.69
CA LEU A 53 5.50 5.87 -2.33
C LEU A 53 6.04 4.87 -1.32
N ASP A 54 7.26 4.37 -1.55
CA ASP A 54 7.91 3.40 -0.66
C ASP A 54 8.16 3.99 0.72
N TYR A 55 8.64 5.24 0.79
CA TYR A 55 8.80 5.97 2.05
C TYR A 55 7.49 6.09 2.83
N LEU A 56 6.39 6.47 2.16
CA LEU A 56 5.07 6.57 2.81
C LEU A 56 4.56 5.21 3.30
N ILE A 57 4.78 4.14 2.55
CA ILE A 57 4.42 2.76 2.94
C ILE A 57 5.19 2.34 4.19
N VAL A 58 6.50 2.59 4.24
CA VAL A 58 7.33 2.28 5.40
C VAL A 58 6.83 3.03 6.63
N GLU A 59 6.55 4.33 6.50
CA GLU A 59 6.02 5.12 7.60
C GLU A 59 4.63 4.64 8.05
N ALA A 60 3.78 4.21 7.11
CA ALA A 60 2.47 3.64 7.42
C ALA A 60 2.56 2.32 8.20
N HIS A 61 3.50 1.43 7.85
CA HIS A 61 3.74 0.18 8.59
C HIS A 61 4.42 0.43 9.95
N ARG A 62 5.21 1.50 10.07
CA ARG A 62 5.95 1.83 11.30
C ARG A 62 5.07 2.52 12.35
N HIS A 63 4.29 3.50 11.93
CA HIS A 63 3.53 4.39 12.83
C HIS A 63 2.01 4.28 12.66
N GLY A 64 1.54 3.42 11.76
CA GLY A 64 0.14 3.38 11.35
C GLY A 64 -0.19 4.50 10.35
N PRO A 65 -1.48 4.76 10.09
CA PRO A 65 -1.94 5.74 9.09
C PRO A 65 -1.78 7.20 9.58
N VAL A 66 -0.59 7.58 10.04
CA VAL A 66 -0.25 8.92 10.51
C VAL A 66 0.39 9.73 9.37
N PRO A 67 -0.05 10.97 9.09
CA PRO A 67 0.59 11.84 8.11
C PRO A 67 2.06 12.12 8.43
N VAL A 68 2.94 11.94 7.44
CA VAL A 68 4.36 12.25 7.59
C VAL A 68 4.57 13.74 7.38
N LYS A 69 5.40 14.39 8.21
CA LYS A 69 5.64 15.83 8.08
C LYS A 69 6.24 16.16 6.70
N ALA A 70 5.72 17.18 6.02
CA ALA A 70 6.20 17.60 4.71
C ALA A 70 7.71 17.92 4.71
N TYR A 71 8.21 18.53 5.80
CA TYR A 71 9.63 18.77 6.01
C TYR A 71 10.46 17.48 5.94
N ALA A 72 10.02 16.40 6.59
CA ALA A 72 10.72 15.12 6.57
C ALA A 72 10.77 14.54 5.14
N ILE A 73 9.65 14.59 4.41
CA ILE A 73 9.60 14.16 3.00
C ILE A 73 10.57 14.98 2.14
N ALA A 74 10.61 16.31 2.34
CA ALA A 74 11.46 17.19 1.54
C ALA A 74 12.95 16.86 1.68
N LEU A 75 13.42 16.62 2.91
CA LEU A 75 14.81 16.28 3.18
C LEU A 75 15.12 14.82 2.79
N ASP A 76 14.33 13.87 3.29
CA ASP A 76 14.63 12.44 3.20
C ASP A 76 14.44 11.90 1.77
N VAL A 77 13.40 12.36 1.06
CA VAL A 77 13.00 11.83 -0.24
C VAL A 77 13.40 12.78 -1.37
N LEU A 78 13.12 14.07 -1.22
CA LEU A 78 13.26 15.04 -2.31
C LEU A 78 14.64 15.72 -2.33
N GLY A 79 15.50 15.45 -1.34
CA GLY A 79 16.87 15.96 -1.29
C GLY A 79 16.97 17.47 -1.09
N ARG A 80 15.98 18.09 -0.43
CA ARG A 80 16.04 19.50 -0.06
C ARG A 80 16.96 19.74 1.12
N SER A 81 17.47 20.96 1.24
CA SER A 81 18.26 21.42 2.39
C SER A 81 17.39 21.63 3.63
N ALA A 82 18.04 21.80 4.78
CA ALA A 82 17.36 22.07 6.05
C ALA A 82 16.60 23.41 6.08
N GLU A 83 16.87 24.30 5.13
CA GLU A 83 16.21 25.59 4.93
C GLU A 83 14.85 25.45 4.23
N PHE A 84 14.43 24.23 3.89
CA PHE A 84 13.13 23.98 3.26
C PHE A 84 11.98 24.52 4.13
N ASP A 85 11.19 25.41 3.53
CA ASP A 85 9.95 25.90 4.09
C ASP A 85 8.75 25.37 3.27
N PRO A 86 7.82 24.61 3.89
CA PRO A 86 6.63 24.15 3.19
C PRO A 86 5.67 25.29 2.81
N GLY A 87 5.77 26.48 3.41
CA GLY A 87 4.96 27.63 3.02
C GLY A 87 5.29 28.10 1.60
N THR A 88 6.59 28.28 1.33
CA THR A 88 7.13 28.84 0.08
C THR A 88 7.47 27.79 -0.99
N ASP A 89 7.96 26.60 -0.62
CA ASP A 89 8.27 25.52 -1.57
C ASP A 89 7.13 24.48 -1.62
N SER A 90 6.52 24.37 -2.80
CA SER A 90 5.41 23.47 -3.07
C SER A 90 5.81 22.07 -3.52
N ILE A 91 7.11 21.75 -3.61
CA ILE A 91 7.61 20.49 -4.20
C ILE A 91 6.95 19.24 -3.58
N VAL A 92 6.79 19.19 -2.25
CA VAL A 92 6.15 18.06 -1.57
C VAL A 92 4.69 17.94 -1.98
N ARG A 93 3.96 19.07 -2.06
CA ARG A 93 2.56 19.09 -2.50
C ARG A 93 2.42 18.63 -3.95
N VAL A 94 3.34 19.06 -4.83
CA VAL A 94 3.35 18.70 -6.24
C VAL A 94 3.61 17.20 -6.43
N GLU A 95 4.63 16.65 -5.77
CA GLU A 95 4.97 15.22 -5.89
C GLU A 95 3.90 14.32 -5.27
N LEU A 96 3.32 14.68 -4.12
CA LEU A 96 2.15 13.97 -3.57
C LEU A 96 0.94 14.07 -4.50
N GLY A 97 0.73 15.23 -5.12
CA GLY A 97 -0.30 15.45 -6.14
C GLY A 97 -0.15 14.53 -7.34
N ARG A 98 1.07 14.44 -7.87
CA ARG A 98 1.42 13.57 -8.99
C ARG A 98 1.24 12.10 -8.64
N LEU A 99 1.77 11.66 -7.49
CA LEU A 99 1.66 10.28 -7.04
C LEU A 99 0.19 9.87 -6.87
N ARG A 100 -0.63 10.73 -6.27
CA ARG A 100 -2.08 10.50 -6.15
C ARG A 100 -2.74 10.30 -7.52
N LYS A 101 -2.49 11.18 -8.49
CA LYS A 101 -3.05 11.04 -9.85
C LYS A 101 -2.65 9.73 -10.51
N LEU A 102 -1.40 9.30 -10.36
CA LEU A 102 -0.93 8.03 -10.91
C LEU A 102 -1.69 6.84 -10.29
N LEU A 103 -1.81 6.81 -8.96
CA LEU A 103 -2.55 5.76 -8.26
C LEU A 103 -4.03 5.75 -8.67
N ASP A 104 -4.66 6.92 -8.73
CA ASP A 104 -6.06 7.06 -9.14
C ASP A 104 -6.28 6.50 -10.55
N LEU A 105 -5.40 6.84 -11.51
CA LEU A 105 -5.46 6.32 -12.88
C LEU A 105 -5.30 4.80 -12.95
N TYR A 106 -4.36 4.25 -12.18
CA TYR A 106 -4.13 2.80 -12.15
C TYR A 106 -5.32 2.03 -11.61
N TYR A 107 -5.85 2.46 -10.46
CA TYR A 107 -6.97 1.78 -9.81
C TYR A 107 -8.31 2.04 -10.50
N ALA A 108 -8.42 3.04 -11.37
CA ALA A 108 -9.57 3.22 -12.27
C ALA A 108 -9.53 2.30 -13.50
N GLY A 109 -8.37 1.73 -13.83
CA GLY A 109 -8.17 0.88 -15.01
C GLY A 109 -7.65 -0.51 -14.65
N GLN A 110 -6.39 -0.76 -15.01
CA GLN A 110 -5.74 -2.07 -14.87
C GLN A 110 -5.72 -2.66 -13.45
N GLY A 111 -5.69 -1.80 -12.43
CA GLY A 111 -5.66 -2.18 -11.02
C GLY A 111 -7.03 -2.29 -10.37
N ALA A 112 -8.13 -2.13 -11.13
CA ALA A 112 -9.49 -2.07 -10.56
C ALA A 112 -9.89 -3.32 -9.77
N GLN A 113 -9.28 -4.48 -10.08
CA GLN A 113 -9.55 -5.76 -9.43
C GLN A 113 -8.39 -6.22 -8.54
N ASP A 114 -7.42 -5.36 -8.28
CA ASP A 114 -6.27 -5.71 -7.46
C ASP A 114 -6.68 -5.89 -5.99
N PRO A 115 -6.12 -6.90 -5.30
CA PRO A 115 -6.51 -7.22 -3.93
C PRO A 115 -6.10 -6.14 -2.91
N ILE A 116 -5.12 -5.30 -3.25
CA ILE A 116 -4.61 -4.23 -2.40
C ILE A 116 -4.70 -2.91 -3.16
N ARG A 117 -5.37 -1.94 -2.54
CA ARG A 117 -5.50 -0.57 -3.02
C ARG A 117 -4.67 0.39 -2.19
N LEU A 118 -3.80 1.13 -2.86
CA LEU A 118 -3.00 2.21 -2.28
C LEU A 118 -3.64 3.54 -2.67
N SER A 119 -3.96 4.38 -1.69
CA SER A 119 -4.47 5.73 -1.90
C SER A 119 -3.71 6.74 -1.05
N ILE A 120 -3.68 8.00 -1.51
CA ILE A 120 -3.13 9.11 -0.74
C ILE A 120 -4.24 10.15 -0.60
N PRO A 121 -4.81 10.36 0.60
CA PRO A 121 -5.87 11.34 0.78
C PRO A 121 -5.41 12.75 0.43
N ARG A 122 -6.33 13.61 -0.04
CA ARG A 122 -6.00 15.02 -0.32
C ARG A 122 -5.59 15.74 0.96
N GLY A 123 -4.57 16.61 0.86
CA GLY A 123 -4.04 17.34 2.00
C GLY A 123 -3.24 16.49 2.99
N GLN A 124 -3.14 15.17 2.77
CA GLN A 124 -2.43 14.27 3.65
C GLN A 124 -1.19 13.69 2.98
N SER A 125 -0.16 13.54 3.79
CA SER A 125 1.15 12.97 3.45
C SER A 125 1.28 11.57 4.08
N ARG A 126 0.22 10.77 3.95
CA ARG A 126 0.20 9.34 4.31
C ARG A 126 -0.33 8.53 3.15
N VAL A 127 0.02 7.26 3.12
CA VAL A 127 -0.65 6.26 2.29
C VAL A 127 -1.69 5.54 3.12
N GLU A 128 -2.85 5.29 2.53
CA GLU A 128 -3.86 4.38 3.02
C GLU A 128 -3.74 3.08 2.25
N ILE A 129 -3.61 1.98 2.99
CA ILE A 129 -3.44 0.64 2.46
C ILE A 129 -4.73 -0.11 2.78
N LEU A 130 -5.54 -0.33 1.75
CA LEU A 130 -6.83 -0.98 1.89
C LEU A 130 -6.76 -2.35 1.22
N ALA A 131 -7.07 -3.40 1.96
CA ALA A 131 -7.50 -4.63 1.32
C ALA A 131 -8.79 -4.30 0.56
N ALA A 132 -8.80 -4.54 -0.75
CA ALA A 132 -10.07 -4.54 -1.45
C ALA A 132 -10.87 -5.66 -0.77
N PRO A 133 -12.03 -5.37 -0.13
CA PRO A 133 -12.92 -6.46 0.26
C PRO A 133 -13.15 -7.21 -1.03
N LEU A 134 -12.85 -8.51 -1.07
CA LEU A 134 -13.04 -9.35 -2.23
C LEU A 134 -14.43 -9.04 -2.76
N LEU A 135 -14.52 -8.16 -3.75
CA LEU A 135 -15.76 -7.90 -4.45
C LEU A 135 -16.05 -9.26 -5.02
N ARG A 136 -17.11 -9.91 -4.53
CA ARG A 136 -17.62 -11.11 -5.18
C ARG A 136 -17.59 -10.79 -6.67
N PRO A 137 -16.89 -11.59 -7.50
CA PRO A 137 -16.77 -11.25 -8.90
C PRO A 137 -18.19 -11.02 -9.42
N LEU A 138 -18.47 -9.80 -9.88
CA LEU A 138 -19.72 -9.55 -10.59
C LEU A 138 -19.77 -10.58 -11.72
N PRO A 139 -20.91 -11.28 -11.93
CA PRO A 139 -21.02 -12.25 -13.01
C PRO A 139 -20.64 -11.53 -14.30
N ARG A 140 -19.52 -11.98 -14.89
CA ARG A 140 -19.02 -11.41 -16.14
C ARG A 140 -20.07 -11.73 -17.19
N HIS A 141 -20.76 -10.71 -17.71
CA HIS A 141 -21.43 -10.87 -18.99
C HIS A 141 -20.33 -11.13 -20.05
N PRO A 142 -20.47 -12.17 -20.90
CA PRO A 142 -19.48 -12.49 -21.91
C PRO A 142 -19.51 -11.42 -23.01
N GLY A 143 -18.59 -10.46 -22.95
CA GLY A 143 -18.23 -9.61 -24.08
C GLY A 143 -17.14 -10.28 -24.92
N PRO A 144 -17.12 -10.11 -26.25
CA PRO A 144 -16.21 -10.83 -27.12
C PRO A 144 -14.76 -10.39 -26.91
N ILE A 145 -13.89 -11.39 -26.75
CA ILE A 145 -12.45 -11.24 -26.51
C ILE A 145 -11.75 -11.05 -27.86
N ARG A 146 -11.01 -9.95 -28.05
CA ARG A 146 -9.97 -9.89 -29.09
C ARG A 146 -8.64 -10.27 -28.46
N ALA A 147 -8.09 -11.41 -28.89
CA ALA A 147 -6.75 -11.86 -28.58
C ALA A 147 -5.74 -11.25 -29.58
N ASN A 148 -4.60 -10.78 -29.06
CA ASN A 148 -3.27 -10.71 -29.67
C ASN A 148 -2.37 -10.00 -28.63
N GLY A 149 -1.16 -10.41 -28.25
CA GLY A 149 -0.29 -11.51 -28.67
C GLY A 149 1.10 -11.18 -28.11
N VAL A 150 1.54 -11.96 -27.11
CA VAL A 150 2.91 -12.39 -26.74
C VAL A 150 4.08 -11.38 -26.69
N GLY A 151 4.78 -11.36 -25.55
CA GLY A 151 6.21 -11.00 -25.44
C GLY A 151 6.78 -11.28 -24.05
N ARG A 152 7.52 -12.38 -23.90
CA ARG A 152 8.15 -12.86 -22.65
C ARG A 152 9.49 -12.17 -22.40
N GLY A 153 9.91 -12.09 -21.14
CA GLY A 153 11.31 -11.87 -20.76
C GLY A 153 11.47 -11.62 -19.26
N GLY A 154 11.99 -12.61 -18.54
CA GLY A 154 12.17 -12.56 -17.09
C GLY A 154 13.59 -12.27 -16.63
N CYS A 155 13.75 -12.50 -15.31
CA CYS A 155 14.96 -12.74 -14.53
C CYS A 155 15.55 -11.59 -13.68
N LEU A 156 15.82 -12.03 -12.45
CA LEU A 156 16.23 -11.35 -11.22
C LEU A 156 17.56 -10.61 -11.34
N ARG A 157 17.74 -9.55 -10.53
CA ARG A 157 18.97 -9.34 -9.74
C ARG A 157 18.76 -8.35 -8.58
N SER A 158 18.78 -8.94 -7.38
CA SER A 158 19.70 -8.58 -6.29
C SER A 158 19.33 -7.46 -5.32
N LEU A 159 18.99 -7.92 -4.11
CA LEU A 159 19.00 -7.24 -2.80
C LEU A 159 20.38 -6.64 -2.35
N TRP A 160 21.29 -6.29 -3.26
CA TRP A 160 22.63 -5.80 -2.88
C TRP A 160 22.82 -4.28 -2.95
N LEU A 161 21.83 -3.52 -3.44
CA LEU A 161 21.89 -2.05 -3.52
C LEU A 161 21.38 -1.34 -2.26
N TRP A 162 20.61 -2.04 -1.41
CA TRP A 162 19.93 -1.43 -0.26
C TRP A 162 20.88 -1.07 0.88
N ARG A 163 21.95 -1.84 1.11
CA ARG A 163 22.93 -1.55 2.17
C ARG A 163 23.91 -0.43 1.78
N TRP A 164 24.16 -0.21 0.49
CA TRP A 164 25.12 0.78 0.02
C TRP A 164 24.50 2.18 -0.13
N PHE A 165 23.25 2.26 -0.59
CA PHE A 165 22.52 3.53 -0.68
C PHE A 165 22.29 4.17 0.70
N TRP A 166 22.01 3.36 1.73
CA TRP A 166 21.81 3.83 3.10
C TRP A 166 23.11 4.06 3.90
N ARG A 167 24.25 3.47 3.51
CA ARG A 167 25.54 3.62 4.22
C ARG A 167 26.36 4.85 3.77
N ARG A 168 26.13 5.38 2.57
CA ARG A 168 26.82 6.60 2.07
C ARG A 168 26.20 7.94 2.47
N ARG A 169 25.01 7.98 3.08
CA ARG A 169 24.30 9.22 3.45
C ARG A 169 24.27 9.57 4.94
N GLY A 170 25.23 9.08 5.74
CA GLY A 170 25.53 9.65 7.06
C GLY A 170 24.32 9.78 8.02
N TRP A 171 23.42 8.80 8.03
CA TRP A 171 22.18 8.89 8.81
C TRP A 171 22.49 8.65 10.31
N ARG A 172 22.49 9.73 11.09
CA ARG A 172 22.45 9.71 12.57
C ARG A 172 21.00 9.73 13.04
N SER A 173 20.62 8.67 13.77
CA SER A 173 19.78 8.66 14.98
C SER A 173 18.51 7.79 14.93
N ARG A 174 18.64 6.66 15.65
CA ARG A 174 17.64 5.97 16.49
C ARG A 174 16.48 5.27 15.77
N GLY A 175 16.64 3.96 15.56
CA GLY A 175 15.50 3.02 15.57
C GLY A 175 15.55 1.81 14.63
N TRP A 176 16.45 1.76 13.65
CA TRP A 176 16.37 0.75 12.58
C TRP A 176 16.87 -0.67 12.95
N ALA A 177 17.68 -0.82 14.01
CA ALA A 177 18.25 -2.12 14.38
C ALA A 177 17.22 -3.16 14.87
N ARG A 178 15.98 -2.73 15.20
CA ARG A 178 14.96 -3.61 15.78
C ARG A 178 14.25 -4.52 14.77
N TRP A 179 14.42 -4.29 13.47
CA TRP A 179 13.75 -5.07 12.41
C TRP A 179 14.68 -6.03 11.65
N CYS A 180 15.99 -6.05 11.94
CA CYS A 180 16.92 -6.97 11.30
C CYS A 180 17.20 -8.27 12.10
N ILE A 181 16.61 -8.47 13.28
CA ILE A 181 16.77 -9.71 14.04
C ILE A 181 15.45 -10.08 14.73
N ARG A 182 14.66 -10.93 14.08
CA ARG A 182 13.99 -12.08 14.72
C ARG A 182 14.12 -13.25 13.75
N PRO A 183 15.08 -14.17 13.93
CA PRO A 183 14.89 -15.50 13.39
C PRO A 183 13.68 -16.12 14.11
N ALA A 184 12.74 -16.61 13.32
CA ALA A 184 11.72 -17.53 13.80
C ALA A 184 12.42 -18.82 14.22
N TRP A 185 12.39 -19.12 15.51
CA TRP A 185 12.40 -20.46 16.09
C TRP A 185 11.52 -20.39 17.33
#